data_AF-A0A392MEA3-F1
#
_entry.id   AF-A0A392MEA3-F1
#
_cell.length_a   1.000
_cell.length_b   1.000
_cell.length_c   1.000
_cell.angle_alpha   90.00
_cell.angle_beta   90.00
_cell.angle_gamma   90.00
#
_symmetry.space_group_name_H-M   'P 1'
#
loop_
_entity.id
_entity.type
_entity.pdbx_description
1 polymer ?
#
loop_
_entity_poly.entity_id
_entity_poly.type
_entity_poly.pdbx_seq_one_letter_code
_entity_poly.pdbx_strand_id
1 'polypeptide(L)'
;MKYHDTGREKEYLPQVGQWNMMNKEFSQEPVIPVYSARPDQVKKALKYVQNTALDKLGGKELEFLIAILPDNNGSLYGDLKRICETDLGLISQCCLAKYVIKINRQYLSNVALKINVKMGGRNTVLLDALSWKIPLVSDIPTIIFGADVTHAESGDDSCPSIAAVVASQDWPEVTKYAGLVCAQPHREELIQDLFKC
;
A
#
# COMPACT_ATOMS: atom_id res chain seq x y z
N MET A 1 -15.34 -20.35 -26.09
CA MET A 1 -13.87 -20.47 -26.06
C MET A 1 -13.52 -21.92 -25.79
N LYS A 2 -12.91 -22.61 -26.76
CA LYS A 2 -12.51 -24.02 -26.64
C LYS A 2 -11.16 -24.08 -25.92
N TYR A 3 -11.05 -24.97 -24.93
CA TYR A 3 -9.80 -25.32 -24.29
C TYR A 3 -8.94 -26.13 -25.27
N HIS A 4 -7.68 -25.73 -25.42
CA HIS A 4 -6.63 -26.59 -25.96
C HIS A 4 -5.71 -26.99 -24.79
N ASP A 5 -5.77 -28.27 -24.43
CA ASP A 5 -4.79 -28.96 -23.61
C ASP A 5 -3.63 -29.41 -24.49
N THR A 6 -2.43 -28.87 -24.28
CA THR A 6 -1.16 -29.59 -24.51
C THR A 6 -0.03 -28.93 -23.71
N GLY A 7 0.39 -29.63 -22.66
CA GLY A 7 1.81 -29.92 -22.45
C GLY A 7 2.74 -28.81 -21.94
N ARG A 8 2.97 -28.83 -20.62
CA ARG A 8 4.25 -28.56 -19.94
C ARG A 8 5.07 -27.36 -20.46
N GLU A 9 4.89 -26.21 -19.83
CA GLU A 9 6.00 -25.28 -19.61
C GLU A 9 6.30 -25.17 -18.11
N LYS A 10 7.57 -25.45 -17.79
CA LYS A 10 8.18 -25.18 -16.49
C LYS A 10 8.62 -23.72 -16.47
N GLU A 11 8.40 -23.07 -15.34
CA GLU A 11 8.85 -21.70 -15.02
C GLU A 11 8.16 -20.57 -15.79
N TYR A 12 7.19 -19.93 -15.12
CA TYR A 12 6.63 -18.67 -15.56
C TYR A 12 7.60 -17.54 -15.21
N LEU A 13 8.35 -17.04 -16.20
CA LEU A 13 9.09 -15.79 -16.08
C LEU A 13 8.09 -14.63 -16.25
N PRO A 14 7.85 -13.77 -15.22
CA PRO A 14 6.96 -12.63 -15.37
C PRO A 14 7.66 -11.57 -16.23
N GLN A 15 7.52 -11.66 -17.56
CA GLN A 15 8.01 -10.62 -18.48
C GLN A 15 7.00 -9.49 -18.73
N VAL A 16 5.88 -9.44 -18.00
CA VAL A 16 4.96 -8.29 -18.02
C VAL A 16 4.54 -7.96 -16.58
N GLY A 17 5.45 -7.28 -15.88
CA GLY A 17 5.35 -6.96 -14.47
C GLY A 17 6.73 -6.92 -13.84
N GLN A 18 7.47 -5.83 -14.07
CA GLN A 18 8.76 -5.66 -13.41
C GLN A 18 8.52 -5.37 -11.93
N TRP A 19 8.70 -6.39 -11.08
CA TRP A 19 8.88 -6.21 -9.65
C TRP A 19 10.19 -5.44 -9.44
N ASN A 20 10.13 -4.12 -9.59
CA ASN A 20 11.32 -3.29 -9.78
C ASN A 20 11.75 -2.54 -8.53
N MET A 21 10.92 -2.51 -7.47
CA MET A 21 11.20 -1.79 -6.22
C MET A 21 11.93 -0.48 -6.54
N MET A 22 11.42 0.31 -7.50
CA MET A 22 12.25 1.15 -8.37
C MET A 22 13.35 1.90 -7.59
N ASN A 23 14.61 1.59 -7.92
CA ASN A 23 15.80 2.19 -7.32
C ASN A 23 15.98 1.92 -5.81
N LYS A 24 15.47 0.80 -5.29
CA LYS A 24 15.65 0.35 -3.90
C LYS A 24 16.33 -1.00 -3.85
N GLU A 25 17.27 -1.12 -2.92
CA GLU A 25 17.88 -2.40 -2.54
C GLU A 25 17.24 -2.87 -1.24
N PHE A 26 16.72 -4.10 -1.22
CA PHE A 26 16.18 -4.69 0.01
C PHE A 26 17.30 -5.37 0.78
N SER A 27 17.68 -4.79 1.92
CA SER A 27 18.64 -5.43 2.83
C SER A 27 18.10 -6.77 3.32
N GLN A 28 18.93 -7.81 3.26
CA GLN A 28 18.58 -9.13 3.82
C GLN A 28 18.49 -9.09 5.34
N GLU A 29 19.26 -8.22 5.97
CA GLU A 29 19.30 -8.04 7.42
C GLU A 29 18.54 -6.77 7.83
N PRO A 30 17.70 -6.82 8.87
CA PRO A 30 17.04 -5.63 9.37
C PRO A 30 18.04 -4.71 10.07
N VAL A 31 17.83 -3.39 9.93
CA VAL A 31 18.69 -2.35 10.54
C VAL A 31 18.82 -2.55 12.05
N ILE A 32 17.71 -2.91 12.71
CA ILE A 32 17.67 -3.25 14.14
C ILE A 32 17.23 -4.71 14.31
N PRO A 33 17.66 -5.40 15.39
CA PRO A 33 17.08 -6.70 15.75
C PRO A 33 15.56 -6.60 15.90
N VAL A 34 14.88 -7.74 15.69
CA VAL A 34 13.43 -7.82 15.87
C VAL A 34 13.06 -7.33 17.27
N TYR A 35 12.21 -6.29 17.32
CA TYR A 35 11.77 -5.65 18.55
C TYR A 35 10.31 -6.01 18.83
N SER A 36 10.07 -6.55 20.01
CA SER A 36 8.73 -6.92 20.49
C SER A 36 8.26 -5.94 21.55
N ALA A 37 7.01 -5.51 21.45
CA ALA A 37 6.38 -4.62 22.41
C ALA A 37 4.93 -5.04 22.66
N ARG A 38 4.38 -4.57 23.79
CA ARG A 38 2.95 -4.78 24.08
C ARG A 38 2.09 -3.87 23.19
N PRO A 39 0.89 -4.32 22.76
CA PRO A 39 -0.03 -3.53 21.94
C PRO A 39 -0.34 -2.13 22.50
N ASP A 40 -0.50 -2.01 23.82
CA ASP A 40 -0.79 -0.73 24.51
C ASP A 40 0.36 0.28 24.44
N GLN A 41 1.55 -0.14 24.02
CA GLN A 41 2.77 0.67 23.95
C GLN A 41 3.18 0.99 22.50
N VAL A 42 2.29 0.82 21.51
CA VAL A 42 2.61 0.99 20.08
C VAL A 42 3.33 2.31 19.77
N LYS A 43 2.88 3.43 20.32
CA LYS A 43 3.51 4.75 20.10
C LYS A 43 4.94 4.79 20.65
N LYS A 44 5.16 4.23 21.83
CA LYS A 44 6.49 4.17 22.46
C LYS A 44 7.41 3.24 21.69
N ALA A 45 6.88 2.10 21.23
CA ALA A 45 7.60 1.12 20.42
C ALA A 45 8.07 1.70 19.08
N LEU A 46 7.18 2.37 18.34
CA LEU A 46 7.52 2.99 17.05
C LEU A 46 8.59 4.07 17.20
N LYS A 47 8.48 4.93 18.22
CA LYS A 47 9.51 5.94 18.52
C LYS A 47 10.86 5.32 18.88
N TYR A 48 10.85 4.24 19.68
CA TYR A 48 12.08 3.52 20.01
C TYR A 48 12.74 2.94 18.75
N VAL A 49 11.97 2.26 17.89
CA VAL A 49 12.43 1.68 16.64
C VAL A 49 13.03 2.75 15.73
N GLN A 50 12.33 3.88 15.55
CA GLN A 50 12.79 4.98 14.69
C GLN A 50 14.09 5.58 15.22
N ASN A 51 14.17 5.92 16.50
CA ASN A 51 15.38 6.52 17.10
C ASN A 51 16.57 5.56 17.02
N THR A 52 16.35 4.28 17.34
CA THR A 52 17.42 3.27 17.27
C THR A 52 17.88 3.04 15.82
N ALA A 53 16.97 3.11 14.84
CA ALA A 53 17.32 3.02 13.43
C ALA A 53 18.10 4.26 12.96
N LEU A 54 17.67 5.47 13.36
CA LEU A 54 18.36 6.74 13.07
C LEU A 54 19.81 6.70 13.56
N ASP A 55 20.04 6.25 14.80
CA ASP A 55 21.38 6.15 15.38
C ASP A 55 22.26 5.18 14.56
N LYS A 56 21.72 4.00 14.22
CA LYS A 56 22.45 2.98 13.45
C LYS A 56 22.72 3.38 12.00
N LEU A 57 21.83 4.16 11.40
CA LEU A 57 21.94 4.59 10.01
C LEU A 57 22.73 5.90 9.87
N GLY A 58 23.31 6.43 10.95
CA GLY A 58 24.09 7.66 10.93
C GLY A 58 23.24 8.89 10.60
N GLY A 59 22.02 8.95 11.12
CA GLY A 59 21.08 10.05 10.91
C GLY A 59 20.21 9.92 9.66
N LYS A 60 20.31 8.82 8.90
CA LYS A 60 19.35 8.53 7.82
C LYS A 60 18.07 7.94 8.40
N GLU A 61 16.94 8.32 7.82
CA GLU A 61 15.63 7.84 8.24
C GLU A 61 15.41 6.38 7.82
N LEU A 62 14.61 5.67 8.62
CA LEU A 62 14.15 4.32 8.28
C LEU A 62 13.13 4.41 7.14
N GLU A 63 13.39 3.73 6.03
CA GLU A 63 12.52 3.80 4.85
C GLU A 63 11.30 2.88 4.92
N PHE A 64 11.37 1.78 5.70
CA PHE A 64 10.34 0.75 5.70
C PHE A 64 10.27 -0.04 7.01
N LEU A 65 9.04 -0.35 7.45
CA LEU A 65 8.76 -1.14 8.65
C LEU A 65 7.83 -2.32 8.35
N ILE A 66 8.23 -3.53 8.73
CA ILE A 66 7.33 -4.69 8.82
C ILE A 66 6.85 -4.79 10.27
N ALA A 67 5.54 -4.66 10.47
CA ALA A 67 4.91 -4.79 11.79
C ALA A 67 4.15 -6.11 11.90
N ILE A 68 4.55 -6.97 12.84
CA ILE A 68 3.85 -8.23 13.10
C ILE A 68 2.84 -8.02 14.23
N LEU A 69 1.55 -8.09 13.91
CA LEU A 69 0.45 -7.90 14.85
C LEU A 69 -0.01 -9.25 15.42
N PRO A 70 -0.36 -9.31 16.71
CA PRO A 70 -0.76 -10.57 17.36
C PRO A 70 -2.08 -11.11 16.82
N ASP A 71 -3.04 -10.21 16.54
CA ASP A 71 -4.40 -10.52 16.14
C ASP A 71 -4.97 -9.46 15.20
N ASN A 72 -6.22 -9.67 14.76
CA ASN A 72 -6.94 -8.74 13.88
C ASN A 72 -7.65 -7.64 14.68
N ASN A 73 -6.92 -6.97 15.59
CA ASN A 73 -7.46 -5.85 16.35
C ASN A 73 -7.39 -4.56 15.52
N GLY A 74 -8.57 -4.06 15.12
CA GLY A 74 -8.70 -2.85 14.31
C GLY A 74 -8.14 -1.60 14.98
N SER A 75 -8.25 -1.46 16.30
CA SER A 75 -7.72 -0.31 17.04
C SER A 75 -6.20 -0.27 17.01
N LEU A 76 -5.54 -1.40 17.31
CA LEU A 76 -4.08 -1.49 17.24
C LEU A 76 -3.56 -1.23 15.82
N TYR A 77 -4.20 -1.84 14.81
CA TYR A 77 -3.85 -1.62 13.41
C TYR A 77 -4.01 -0.14 13.03
N GLY A 78 -5.14 0.48 13.41
CA GLY A 78 -5.44 1.88 13.14
C GLY A 78 -4.43 2.82 13.78
N ASP A 79 -4.10 2.62 15.06
CA ASP A 79 -3.10 3.46 15.74
C ASP A 79 -1.71 3.32 15.15
N LEU A 80 -1.27 2.09 14.84
CA LEU A 80 0.02 1.87 14.20
C LEU A 80 0.06 2.59 12.85
N LYS A 81 -0.99 2.43 12.04
CA LYS A 81 -1.10 3.02 10.71
C LYS A 81 -1.09 4.54 10.77
N ARG A 82 -1.95 5.13 11.60
CA ARG A 82 -2.02 6.56 11.83
C ARG A 82 -0.66 7.11 12.25
N ILE A 83 -0.05 6.58 13.30
CA ILE A 83 1.25 7.08 13.79
C ILE A 83 2.33 6.99 12.71
N CYS A 84 2.41 5.87 11.97
CA CYS A 84 3.39 5.73 10.90
C CYS A 84 3.16 6.75 9.77
N GLU A 85 1.93 6.89 9.30
CA GLU A 85 1.60 7.67 8.10
C GLU A 85 1.45 9.18 8.38
N THR A 86 1.08 9.59 9.60
CA THR A 86 0.90 11.00 9.98
C THR A 86 2.06 11.56 10.80
N ASP A 87 2.52 10.84 11.82
CA ASP A 87 3.46 11.39 12.80
C ASP A 87 4.92 11.14 12.40
N LEU A 88 5.19 10.00 11.75
CA LEU A 88 6.56 9.52 11.49
C LEU A 88 6.97 9.53 10.03
N GLY A 89 6.02 9.65 9.08
CA GLY A 89 6.31 9.53 7.64
C GLY A 89 6.86 8.17 7.22
N LEU A 90 6.58 7.11 7.98
CA LEU A 90 7.17 5.78 7.84
C LEU A 90 6.27 4.84 7.04
N ILE A 91 6.79 4.30 5.93
CA ILE A 91 6.08 3.28 5.16
C ILE A 91 6.03 1.98 5.96
N SER A 92 4.84 1.45 6.20
CA SER A 92 4.64 0.25 7.01
C SER A 92 3.80 -0.85 6.33
N GLN A 93 4.20 -2.10 6.56
CA GLN A 93 3.43 -3.30 6.18
C GLN A 93 3.10 -4.13 7.41
N CYS A 94 1.81 -4.20 7.76
CA CYS A 94 1.32 -5.03 8.85
C CYS A 94 1.07 -6.47 8.40
N CYS A 95 1.48 -7.44 9.20
CA CYS A 95 1.27 -8.86 8.98
C CYS A 95 0.70 -9.48 10.27
N LEU A 96 -0.29 -10.37 10.17
CA LEU A 96 -0.76 -11.09 11.35
C LEU A 96 0.21 -12.23 11.68
N ALA A 97 0.55 -12.37 12.96
CA ALA A 97 1.49 -13.38 13.45
C ALA A 97 1.12 -14.79 12.96
N LYS A 98 -0.18 -15.14 12.96
CA LYS A 98 -0.67 -16.44 12.48
C LYS A 98 -0.26 -16.78 11.04
N TYR A 99 -0.12 -15.79 10.16
CA TYR A 99 0.28 -15.99 8.76
C TYR A 99 1.81 -15.95 8.57
N VAL A 100 2.52 -15.23 9.43
CA VAL A 100 3.99 -15.20 9.41
C VAL A 100 4.55 -16.51 9.95
N ILE A 101 3.98 -17.02 11.06
CA ILE A 101 4.40 -18.28 11.68
C ILE A 101 4.09 -19.46 10.74
N LYS A 102 2.90 -19.48 10.13
CA LYS A 102 2.54 -20.48 9.13
C LYS A 102 2.93 -20.02 7.73
N ILE A 103 4.22 -20.14 7.43
CA ILE A 103 4.81 -19.72 6.15
C ILE A 103 4.03 -20.33 4.98
N ASN A 104 3.41 -19.45 4.19
CA ASN A 104 2.69 -19.79 2.97
C ASN A 104 3.27 -18.94 1.82
N ARG A 105 3.76 -19.60 0.77
CA ARG A 105 4.36 -18.92 -0.40
C ARG A 105 3.40 -17.96 -1.08
N GLN A 106 2.12 -18.31 -1.18
CA GLN A 106 1.10 -17.42 -1.74
C GLN A 106 0.88 -16.19 -0.86
N TYR A 107 0.86 -16.38 0.46
CA TYR A 107 0.74 -15.27 1.40
C TYR A 107 1.92 -14.30 1.28
N LEU A 108 3.15 -14.84 1.29
CA LEU A 108 4.37 -14.03 1.15
C LEU A 108 4.40 -13.31 -0.20
N SER A 109 3.98 -13.95 -1.29
CA SER A 109 3.87 -13.33 -2.61
C SER A 109 2.90 -12.15 -2.59
N ASN A 110 1.72 -12.31 -1.98
CA ASN A 110 0.73 -11.24 -1.86
C ASN A 110 1.23 -10.08 -0.98
N VAL A 111 1.98 -10.38 0.10
CA VAL A 111 2.62 -9.35 0.93
C VAL A 111 3.67 -8.60 0.12
N ALA A 112 4.52 -9.31 -0.62
CA ALA A 112 5.55 -8.73 -1.47
C ALA A 112 4.92 -7.76 -2.51
N LEU A 113 3.83 -8.15 -3.17
CA LEU A 113 3.10 -7.27 -4.09
C LEU A 113 2.65 -5.95 -3.42
N LYS A 114 2.23 -6.00 -2.15
CA LYS A 114 1.85 -4.79 -1.40
C LYS A 114 3.05 -3.92 -1.04
N ILE A 115 4.16 -4.54 -0.64
CA ILE A 115 5.40 -3.83 -0.30
C ILE A 115 5.93 -3.09 -1.53
N ASN A 116 6.01 -3.76 -2.68
CA ASN A 116 6.55 -3.18 -3.91
C ASN A 116 5.83 -1.88 -4.30
N VAL A 117 4.48 -1.88 -4.29
CA VAL A 117 3.70 -0.68 -4.62
C VAL A 117 3.88 0.44 -3.59
N LYS A 118 3.93 0.10 -2.29
CA LYS A 118 4.20 1.08 -1.22
C LYS A 118 5.57 1.74 -1.35
N MET A 119 6.57 0.98 -1.81
CA MET A 119 7.92 1.48 -2.06
C MET A 119 8.06 2.16 -3.44
N GLY A 120 6.95 2.42 -4.13
CA GLY A 120 6.91 3.14 -5.40
C GLY A 120 7.19 2.30 -6.65
N GLY A 121 7.32 0.98 -6.48
CA GLY A 121 7.45 0.01 -7.57
C GLY A 121 6.12 -0.29 -8.26
N ARG A 122 6.20 -1.00 -9.39
CA ARG A 122 5.03 -1.43 -10.19
C ARG A 122 4.94 -2.95 -10.15
N ASN A 123 3.74 -3.52 -10.02
CA ASN A 123 3.58 -4.98 -10.06
C ASN A 123 3.34 -5.47 -11.48
N THR A 124 2.48 -4.79 -12.22
CA THR A 124 2.06 -5.14 -13.58
C THR A 124 1.83 -3.86 -14.37
N VAL A 125 2.05 -3.92 -15.68
CA VAL A 125 1.72 -2.84 -16.63
C VAL A 125 1.00 -3.51 -17.80
N LEU A 126 -0.02 -2.85 -18.36
CA LEU A 126 -0.67 -3.36 -19.57
C LEU A 126 0.28 -3.25 -20.76
N LEU A 127 0.42 -4.32 -21.55
CA LEU A 127 1.28 -4.31 -22.73
C LEU A 127 0.83 -3.25 -23.75
N ASP A 128 -0.49 -3.04 -23.85
CA ASP A 128 -1.05 -2.00 -24.71
C ASP A 128 -0.70 -0.60 -24.21
N ALA A 129 -0.53 -0.38 -22.91
CA ALA A 129 -0.05 0.91 -22.40
C ALA A 129 1.40 1.18 -22.87
N LEU A 130 2.26 0.15 -22.83
CA LEU A 130 3.65 0.24 -23.31
C LEU A 130 3.75 0.41 -24.83
N SER A 131 2.77 -0.13 -25.56
CA SER A 131 2.69 -0.03 -27.02
C SER A 131 1.82 1.13 -27.49
N TRP A 132 1.29 1.95 -26.56
CA TRP A 132 0.46 3.11 -26.84
C TRP A 132 -0.82 2.77 -27.61
N LYS A 133 -1.46 1.66 -27.24
CA LYS A 133 -2.62 1.09 -27.92
C LYS A 133 -3.91 1.16 -27.10
N ILE A 134 -3.92 1.81 -25.94
CA ILE A 134 -5.15 1.99 -25.18
C ILE A 134 -5.89 3.20 -25.77
N PRO A 135 -7.01 3.02 -26.49
CA PRO A 135 -7.70 4.14 -27.13
C PRO A 135 -8.13 5.18 -26.09
N LEU A 136 -8.08 6.46 -26.44
CA LEU A 136 -8.37 7.63 -25.60
C LEU A 136 -7.38 7.87 -24.43
N VAL A 137 -6.77 6.81 -23.91
CA VAL A 137 -5.83 6.90 -22.78
C VAL A 137 -4.40 7.13 -23.27
N SER A 138 -3.95 6.40 -24.29
CA SER A 138 -2.58 6.49 -24.82
C SER A 138 -2.42 7.53 -25.92
N ASP A 139 -3.51 8.02 -26.52
CA ASP A 139 -3.47 8.92 -27.68
C ASP A 139 -2.96 10.33 -27.31
N ILE A 140 -3.31 10.79 -26.11
CA ILE A 140 -2.91 12.09 -25.55
C ILE A 140 -2.63 11.93 -24.05
N PRO A 141 -1.86 12.83 -23.41
CA PRO A 141 -1.70 12.84 -21.97
C PRO A 141 -3.07 12.86 -21.26
N THR A 142 -3.43 11.72 -20.67
CA THR A 142 -4.73 11.48 -20.04
C THR A 142 -4.54 11.08 -18.58
N ILE A 143 -5.35 11.67 -17.70
CA ILE A 143 -5.41 11.35 -16.28
C ILE A 143 -6.70 10.57 -15.98
N ILE A 144 -6.59 9.46 -15.23
CA ILE A 144 -7.72 8.65 -14.81
C ILE A 144 -8.02 8.94 -13.35
N PHE A 145 -9.25 9.35 -13.06
CA PHE A 145 -9.75 9.54 -11.71
C PHE A 145 -10.63 8.37 -11.29
N GLY A 146 -10.53 7.98 -10.02
CA GLY A 146 -11.49 7.14 -9.32
C GLY A 146 -11.99 7.87 -8.10
N ALA A 147 -13.27 7.78 -7.79
CA ALA A 147 -13.86 8.43 -6.64
C ALA A 147 -14.87 7.51 -5.97
N ASP A 148 -14.92 7.54 -4.64
CA ASP A 148 -15.83 6.75 -3.82
C ASP A 148 -16.19 7.52 -2.55
N VAL A 149 -17.39 7.26 -2.01
CA VAL A 149 -17.84 7.77 -0.72
C VAL A 149 -18.26 6.59 0.14
N THR A 150 -17.69 6.51 1.35
CA THR A 150 -18.06 5.50 2.34
C THR A 150 -18.88 6.14 3.46
N HIS A 151 -20.01 5.51 3.79
CA HIS A 151 -20.86 5.90 4.91
C HIS A 151 -20.65 5.00 6.13
N ALA A 152 -20.97 5.53 7.31
CA ALA A 152 -21.06 4.74 8.53
C ALA A 152 -22.19 3.70 8.43
N GLU A 153 -22.13 2.67 9.27
CA GLU A 153 -23.15 1.63 9.33
C GLU A 153 -24.54 2.19 9.69
N SER A 154 -25.58 1.47 9.27
CA SER A 154 -26.97 1.82 9.58
C SER A 154 -27.21 1.88 11.09
N GLY A 155 -27.53 3.08 11.61
CA GLY A 155 -27.81 3.32 13.03
C GLY A 155 -26.83 4.29 13.70
N ASP A 156 -25.75 4.67 13.02
CA ASP A 156 -24.93 5.82 13.41
C ASP A 156 -25.39 7.05 12.62
N ASP A 157 -25.93 8.04 13.33
CA ASP A 157 -26.44 9.29 12.74
C ASP A 157 -25.43 10.45 12.84
N SER A 158 -24.22 10.17 13.34
CA SER A 158 -23.26 11.21 13.74
C SER A 158 -21.91 11.10 13.04
N CYS A 159 -21.49 9.89 12.67
CA CYS A 159 -20.22 9.72 11.99
C CYS A 159 -20.23 10.37 10.59
N PRO A 160 -19.16 11.10 10.23
CA PRO A 160 -19.07 11.71 8.92
C PRO A 160 -18.99 10.65 7.82
N SER A 161 -19.36 11.04 6.60
CA SER A 161 -19.03 10.24 5.41
C SER A 161 -17.58 10.50 5.03
N ILE A 162 -16.91 9.53 4.43
CA ILE A 162 -15.52 9.67 3.98
C ILE A 162 -15.51 9.63 2.46
N ALA A 163 -15.14 10.75 1.83
CA ALA A 163 -14.91 10.82 0.39
C ALA A 163 -13.45 10.55 0.08
N ALA A 164 -13.18 9.72 -0.92
CA ALA A 164 -11.85 9.42 -1.42
C ALA A 164 -11.80 9.65 -2.94
N VAL A 165 -10.76 10.35 -3.39
CA VAL A 165 -10.49 10.58 -4.82
C VAL A 165 -9.06 10.15 -5.10
N VAL A 166 -8.86 9.35 -6.13
CA VAL A 166 -7.55 8.93 -6.62
C VAL A 166 -7.34 9.38 -8.06
N ALA A 167 -6.10 9.67 -8.42
CA ALA A 167 -5.73 10.12 -9.76
C ALA A 167 -4.42 9.47 -10.23
N SER A 168 -4.39 8.98 -11.47
CA SER A 168 -3.19 8.40 -12.07
C SER A 168 -2.05 9.42 -12.14
N GLN A 169 -0.82 8.99 -11.84
CA GLN A 169 0.38 9.83 -11.75
C GLN A 169 1.40 9.56 -12.86
N ASP A 170 1.18 8.51 -13.65
CA ASP A 170 2.08 8.09 -14.71
C ASP A 170 1.29 7.79 -15.99
N TRP A 171 1.63 8.53 -17.04
CA TRP A 171 1.11 8.32 -18.38
C TRP A 171 2.27 7.92 -19.30
N PRO A 172 2.08 6.94 -20.20
CA PRO A 172 0.83 6.26 -20.54
C PRO A 172 0.53 4.99 -19.73
N GLU A 173 1.37 4.60 -18.77
CA GLU A 173 1.25 3.29 -18.11
C GLU A 173 0.08 3.16 -17.14
N VAL A 174 -0.37 4.26 -16.53
CA VAL A 174 -1.51 4.34 -15.60
C VAL A 174 -1.44 3.29 -14.48
N THR A 175 -0.29 3.20 -13.80
CA THR A 175 -0.03 2.20 -12.75
C THR A 175 0.16 2.77 -11.35
N LYS A 176 0.41 4.08 -11.25
CA LYS A 176 0.61 4.80 -10.00
C LYS A 176 -0.55 5.74 -9.78
N TYR A 177 -1.07 5.77 -8.56
CA TYR A 177 -2.17 6.64 -8.18
C TYR A 177 -1.80 7.40 -6.91
N ALA A 178 -2.11 8.69 -6.87
CA ALA A 178 -2.15 9.48 -5.65
C ALA A 178 -3.60 9.60 -5.20
N GLY A 179 -3.83 9.63 -3.89
CA GLY A 179 -5.16 9.72 -3.30
C GLY A 179 -5.30 10.90 -2.37
N LEU A 180 -6.49 11.48 -2.32
CA LEU A 180 -6.95 12.44 -1.34
C LEU A 180 -8.17 11.86 -0.64
N VAL A 181 -8.26 12.07 0.67
CA VAL A 181 -9.37 11.63 1.49
C VAL A 181 -9.83 12.79 2.34
N CYS A 182 -11.15 13.01 2.39
CA CYS A 182 -11.76 14.07 3.19
C CYS A 182 -12.99 13.55 3.94
N ALA A 183 -13.17 14.03 5.17
CA ALA A 183 -14.41 13.81 5.91
C ALA A 183 -15.45 14.86 5.47
N GLN A 184 -16.67 14.41 5.22
CA GLN A 184 -17.78 15.25 4.80
C GLN A 184 -19.03 14.96 5.64
N PRO A 185 -20.09 15.78 5.54
CA PRO A 185 -21.29 15.61 6.35
C PRO A 185 -21.89 14.20 6.29
N HIS A 186 -22.64 13.85 7.33
CA HIS A 186 -23.24 12.54 7.48
C HIS A 186 -24.17 12.22 6.30
N ARG A 187 -23.98 11.03 5.70
CA ARG A 187 -24.73 10.54 4.52
C ARG A 187 -24.74 11.47 3.31
N GLU A 188 -23.70 12.28 3.17
CA GLU A 188 -23.48 13.09 1.97
C GLU A 188 -22.80 12.23 0.90
N GLU A 189 -23.46 11.98 -0.23
CA GLU A 189 -22.90 11.24 -1.37
C GLU A 189 -22.12 12.16 -2.33
N LEU A 190 -22.46 13.45 -2.37
CA LEU A 190 -21.76 14.42 -3.20
C LEU A 190 -20.40 14.78 -2.57
N ILE A 191 -19.32 14.64 -3.32
CA ILE A 191 -17.98 15.03 -2.87
C ILE A 191 -17.89 16.56 -2.83
N GLN A 192 -17.98 17.14 -1.63
CA GLN A 192 -18.07 18.60 -1.46
C GLN A 192 -16.75 19.34 -1.75
N ASP A 193 -15.62 18.73 -1.39
CA ASP A 193 -14.29 19.36 -1.48
C ASP A 193 -13.45 18.84 -2.65
N LEU A 194 -14.09 18.38 -3.73
CA LEU A 194 -13.40 17.88 -4.93
C LEU A 194 -12.40 18.91 -5.52
N PHE A 195 -12.66 20.20 -5.30
CA PHE A 195 -11.88 21.32 -5.86
C PHE A 195 -11.18 22.17 -4.81
N LYS A 196 -11.23 21.82 -3.51
CA LYS A 196 -10.56 22.60 -2.47
C LYS A 196 -9.20 21.98 -2.16
N CYS A 197 -8.14 22.67 -2.59
CA CYS A 197 -6.75 22.41 -2.21
C CYS A 197 -6.37 23.23 -0.97
#